data_AF-A0A382VQD1-F1
#
_entry.id   AF-A0A382VQD1-F1
#
_cell.length_a   1.000
_cell.length_b   1.000
_cell.length_c   1.000
_cell.angle_alpha   90.00
_cell.angle_beta   90.00
_cell.angle_gamma   90.00
#
_symmetry.space_group_name_H-M   'P 1'
#
loop_
_entity.id
_entity.type
_entity.pdbx_description
1 polymer ?
#
loop_
_entity_poly.entity_id
_entity_poly.type
_entity_poly.pdbx_seq_one_letter_code
_entity_poly.pdbx_strand_id
1 'polypeptide(L)'
;MTLTRHFTSTGFVVQNGSALLHWHAKVKAWLPPGGHVMENEDPVQAVLREVEEETGIQTEVIASSHLDITLGYPTQITPPLTIMIEDIDDPIAGFHQHIDFIYVCRPIHPVVDVPDGWRWVTQEELSAGIALERDGFTAEPPPEDVR
;
A
#
# COMPACT_ATOMS: atom_id res chain seq x y z
N MET A 1 7.06 -28.46 7.69
CA MET A 1 7.74 -27.14 7.68
C MET A 1 6.81 -26.16 8.37
N THR A 2 7.34 -25.26 9.19
CA THR A 2 6.53 -24.24 9.87
C THR A 2 6.25 -23.11 8.87
N LEU A 3 5.00 -22.65 8.79
CA LEU A 3 4.64 -21.52 7.94
C LEU A 3 5.26 -20.23 8.49
N THR A 4 6.05 -19.54 7.67
CA THR A 4 6.59 -18.21 7.99
C THR A 4 5.54 -17.15 7.71
N ARG A 5 5.43 -16.16 8.61
CA ARG A 5 4.53 -15.02 8.45
C ARG A 5 5.29 -13.72 8.71
N HIS A 6 5.11 -12.73 7.86
CA HIS A 6 5.68 -11.39 8.04
C HIS A 6 4.56 -10.36 8.26
N PHE A 7 4.89 -9.28 8.95
CA PHE A 7 4.04 -8.10 9.00
C PHE A 7 4.44 -7.16 7.87
N THR A 8 3.45 -6.69 7.12
CA THR A 8 3.64 -5.71 6.05
C THR A 8 2.68 -4.55 6.22
N SER A 9 2.93 -3.43 5.56
CA SER A 9 2.00 -2.32 5.52
C SER A 9 1.89 -1.75 4.12
N THR A 10 0.65 -1.54 3.70
CA THR A 10 0.29 -1.06 2.37
C THR A 10 -0.40 0.29 2.48
N GLY A 11 0.01 1.25 1.65
CA GLY A 11 -0.52 2.61 1.66
C GLY A 11 -1.24 2.98 0.37
N PHE A 12 -2.56 3.03 0.39
CA PHE A 12 -3.32 3.66 -0.70
C PHE A 12 -3.16 5.18 -0.61
N VAL A 13 -2.15 5.72 -1.29
CA VAL A 13 -1.96 7.16 -1.41
C VAL A 13 -3.03 7.72 -2.35
N VAL A 14 -3.90 8.59 -1.83
CA VAL A 14 -5.02 9.15 -2.59
C VAL A 14 -4.92 10.66 -2.76
N GLN A 15 -5.24 11.14 -3.96
CA GLN A 15 -5.35 12.55 -4.29
C GLN A 15 -6.37 12.76 -5.41
N ASN A 16 -7.26 13.74 -5.26
CA ASN A 16 -8.24 14.13 -6.29
C ASN A 16 -9.09 12.97 -6.87
N GLY A 17 -9.47 12.00 -6.03
CA GLY A 17 -10.29 10.85 -6.47
C GLY A 17 -9.50 9.73 -7.18
N SER A 18 -8.17 9.78 -7.11
CA SER A 18 -7.27 8.77 -7.66
C SER A 18 -6.38 8.16 -6.59
N ALA A 19 -5.95 6.91 -6.79
CA ALA A 19 -4.93 6.22 -6.02
C ALA A 19 -3.63 6.11 -6.82
N LEU A 20 -2.49 6.16 -6.14
CA LEU A 20 -1.17 6.04 -6.76
C LEU A 20 -0.75 4.56 -6.82
N LEU A 21 -0.53 4.03 -8.03
CA LEU A 21 -0.14 2.64 -8.25
C LEU A 21 1.11 2.55 -9.15
N HIS A 22 1.88 1.47 -8.99
CA HIS A 22 2.96 1.08 -9.91
C HIS A 22 2.81 -0.35 -10.39
N TRP A 23 3.49 -0.70 -11.48
CA TRP A 23 3.61 -2.09 -11.90
C TRP A 23 4.73 -2.79 -11.13
N HIS A 24 4.38 -3.70 -10.23
CA HIS A 24 5.35 -4.44 -9.44
C HIS A 24 5.91 -5.63 -10.24
N ALA A 25 7.12 -5.49 -10.80
CA ALA A 25 7.67 -6.43 -11.79
C ALA A 25 7.78 -7.90 -11.33
N LYS A 26 8.02 -8.16 -10.04
CA LYS A 26 8.11 -9.54 -9.50
C LYS A 26 6.74 -10.20 -9.38
N VAL A 27 5.79 -9.53 -8.71
CA VAL A 27 4.41 -9.97 -8.49
C VAL A 27 3.58 -9.94 -9.78
N LYS A 28 3.98 -9.10 -10.75
CA LYS A 28 3.27 -8.87 -12.02
C LYS A 28 1.83 -8.38 -11.79
N ALA A 29 1.68 -7.36 -10.96
CA ALA A 29 0.40 -6.71 -10.69
C ALA A 29 0.59 -5.20 -10.50
N TRP A 30 -0.49 -4.44 -10.66
CA TRP A 30 -0.53 -3.03 -10.25
C TRP A 30 -0.81 -2.94 -8.76
N LEU A 31 0.13 -2.38 -8.01
CA LEU A 31 0.06 -2.33 -6.55
C LEU A 31 0.27 -0.91 -6.02
N PRO A 32 -0.32 -0.57 -4.88
CA PRO A 32 0.06 0.58 -4.07
C PRO A 32 1.49 0.43 -3.51
N PRO A 33 2.11 1.50 -3.00
CA PRO A 33 3.35 1.39 -2.24
C PRO A 33 3.13 0.61 -0.94
N GLY A 34 4.14 -0.16 -0.54
CA GLY A 34 4.08 -0.94 0.70
C GLY A 34 5.25 -1.90 0.85
N GLY A 35 5.41 -2.43 2.06
CA GLY A 35 6.56 -3.27 2.36
C GLY A 35 6.54 -3.85 3.78
N HIS A 36 7.68 -4.40 4.19
CA HIS A 36 7.79 -5.08 5.47
C HIS A 36 7.84 -4.09 6.63
N VAL A 37 7.14 -4.41 7.72
CA VAL A 37 7.33 -3.73 9.00
C VAL A 37 8.67 -4.17 9.57
N MET A 38 9.57 -3.22 9.80
CA MET A 38 10.92 -3.50 10.33
C MET A 38 10.93 -3.72 11.84
N GLU A 39 12.07 -4.18 12.37
CA GLU A 39 12.27 -4.25 13.81
C GLU A 39 12.24 -2.84 14.44
N ASN A 40 11.50 -2.70 15.55
CA ASN A 40 11.25 -1.43 16.24
C ASN A 40 10.44 -0.40 15.43
N GLU A 41 9.69 -0.86 14.44
CA GLU A 41 8.77 -0.05 13.64
C GLU A 41 7.33 -0.49 13.92
N ASP A 42 6.40 0.47 14.04
CA ASP A 42 4.98 0.18 14.00
C ASP A 42 4.43 0.26 12.56
N PRO A 43 3.27 -0.35 12.26
CA PRO A 43 2.73 -0.38 10.90
C PRO A 43 2.44 1.00 10.27
N VAL A 44 2.15 2.02 11.08
CA VAL A 44 1.95 3.39 10.58
C VAL A 44 3.29 4.00 10.18
N GLN A 45 4.34 3.78 10.96
CA GLN A 45 5.69 4.20 10.59
C GLN A 45 6.16 3.49 9.30
N ALA A 46 5.90 2.18 9.19
CA ALA A 46 6.26 1.38 8.02
C ALA A 46 5.61 1.93 6.75
N VAL A 47 4.29 2.12 6.73
CA VAL A 47 3.62 2.61 5.52
C VAL A 47 4.08 4.01 5.11
N LEU A 48 4.34 4.90 6.08
CA LEU A 48 4.81 6.26 5.78
C LEU A 48 6.23 6.24 5.19
N ARG A 49 7.11 5.38 5.73
CA ARG A 49 8.46 5.18 5.20
C ARG A 49 8.43 4.58 3.79
N GLU A 50 7.69 3.48 3.58
CA GLU A 50 7.63 2.81 2.27
C GLU A 50 7.09 3.76 1.19
N VAL A 51 6.05 4.54 1.50
CA VAL A 51 5.54 5.55 0.58
C VAL A 51 6.62 6.58 0.24
N GLU A 52 7.34 7.12 1.23
CA GLU A 52 8.40 8.11 0.99
C GLU A 52 9.59 7.50 0.21
N GLU A 53 10.03 6.29 0.55
CA GLU A 53 11.17 5.61 -0.10
C GLU A 53 10.86 5.23 -1.56
N GLU A 54 9.67 4.73 -1.84
CA GLU A 54 9.30 4.25 -3.18
C GLU A 54 8.84 5.36 -4.12
N THR A 55 8.20 6.41 -3.57
CA THR A 55 7.54 7.45 -4.39
C THR A 55 8.16 8.84 -4.23
N GLY A 56 8.93 9.08 -3.17
CA GLY A 56 9.40 10.41 -2.78
C GLY A 56 8.31 11.32 -2.21
N ILE A 57 7.09 10.81 -1.99
CA ILE A 57 5.95 11.61 -1.52
C ILE A 57 5.83 11.49 -0.01
N GLN A 58 5.83 12.63 0.68
CA GLN A 58 5.50 12.68 2.10
C GLN A 58 3.97 12.64 2.28
N THR A 59 3.51 11.74 3.12
CA THR A 59 2.07 11.52 3.37
C THR A 59 1.75 11.51 4.85
N GLU A 60 0.46 11.58 5.14
CA GLU A 60 -0.08 11.25 6.46
C GLU A 60 -1.21 10.22 6.30
N VAL A 61 -1.38 9.35 7.31
CA VAL A 61 -2.47 8.37 7.33
C VAL A 61 -3.79 9.07 7.64
N ILE A 62 -4.79 8.80 6.81
CA ILE A 62 -6.18 9.20 7.06
C ILE A 62 -6.78 8.21 8.07
N ALA A 63 -7.26 8.71 9.20
CA ALA A 63 -7.90 7.89 10.22
C ALA A 63 -9.11 7.14 9.63
N SER A 64 -9.06 5.81 9.68
CA SER A 64 -10.15 4.92 9.24
C SER A 64 -11.23 4.71 10.29
N SER A 65 -10.94 5.06 11.55
CA SER A 65 -11.79 4.91 12.71
C SER A 65 -11.92 6.23 13.47
N HIS A 66 -13.10 6.48 14.02
CA HIS A 66 -13.36 7.60 14.93
C HIS A 66 -13.16 7.24 16.40
N LEU A 67 -12.67 6.02 16.69
CA LEU A 67 -12.41 5.60 18.06
C LEU A 67 -11.07 6.19 18.54
N ASP A 68 -11.14 7.41 19.06
CA ASP A 68 -10.01 8.09 19.67
C ASP A 68 -9.95 7.78 21.17
N ILE A 69 -9.00 6.94 21.55
CA ILE A 69 -8.75 6.55 22.94
C ILE A 69 -7.62 7.43 23.48
N THR A 70 -7.98 8.48 24.21
CA THR A 70 -6.99 9.33 24.90
C THR A 70 -6.70 8.77 26.29
N LEU A 71 -5.52 8.17 26.46
CA LEU A 71 -5.01 7.67 27.74
C LEU A 71 -3.62 8.27 28.02
N GLY A 72 -3.21 8.29 29.30
CA GLY A 72 -1.82 8.62 29.65
C GLY A 72 -0.82 7.53 29.26
N TYR A 73 -1.30 6.29 29.19
CA TYR A 73 -0.62 5.10 28.67
C TYR A 73 -1.67 3.96 28.60
N PRO A 74 -1.68 3.08 27.58
CA PRO A 74 -0.84 3.10 26.36
C PRO A 74 -1.25 4.19 25.35
N THR A 75 -0.37 4.48 24.40
CA THR A 75 -0.68 5.36 23.25
C THR A 75 -1.33 4.54 22.14
N GLN A 76 -2.38 5.09 21.54
CA GLN A 76 -3.00 4.54 20.33
C GLN A 76 -2.27 5.07 19.09
N ILE A 77 -1.87 4.16 18.20
CA ILE A 77 -1.55 4.50 16.81
C ILE A 77 -2.81 4.37 15.95
N THR A 78 -2.84 5.01 14.80
CA THR A 78 -3.97 4.92 13.87
C THR A 78 -4.22 3.46 13.49
N PRO A 79 -5.43 2.90 13.75
CA PRO A 79 -5.76 1.57 13.28
C PRO A 79 -5.73 1.51 11.75
N PRO A 80 -5.35 0.36 11.15
CA PRO A 80 -5.46 0.19 9.70
C PRO A 80 -6.92 0.26 9.27
N LEU A 81 -7.16 0.55 7.99
CA LEU A 81 -8.48 0.40 7.38
C LEU A 81 -8.96 -1.05 7.49
N THR A 82 -8.07 -1.99 7.21
CA THR A 82 -8.30 -3.43 7.35
C THR A 82 -6.96 -4.16 7.46
N ILE A 83 -7.02 -5.44 7.85
CA ILE A 83 -5.87 -6.33 7.88
C ILE A 83 -6.19 -7.53 7.00
N MET A 84 -5.31 -7.84 6.05
CA MET A 84 -5.46 -9.00 5.16
C MET A 84 -4.36 -10.03 5.39
N ILE A 85 -4.65 -11.28 5.05
CA ILE A 85 -3.64 -12.34 5.00
C ILE A 85 -3.43 -12.65 3.53
N GLU A 86 -2.20 -12.48 3.07
CA GLU A 86 -1.81 -12.72 1.68
C GLU A 86 -0.87 -13.91 1.61
N ASP A 87 -1.16 -14.84 0.71
CA ASP A 87 -0.28 -15.96 0.40
C ASP A 87 0.76 -15.52 -0.63
N ILE A 88 2.03 -15.58 -0.25
CA ILE A 88 3.16 -15.15 -1.08
C ILE A 88 3.98 -16.36 -1.48
N ASP A 89 4.15 -16.54 -2.80
CA ASP A 89 5.06 -17.54 -3.37
C ASP A 89 6.28 -16.83 -3.97
N ASP A 90 7.26 -16.54 -3.11
CA ASP A 90 8.51 -15.89 -3.52
C ASP A 90 9.52 -16.93 -4.04
N PRO A 91 10.19 -16.69 -5.19
CA PRO A 91 11.11 -17.66 -5.79
C PRO A 91 12.37 -17.94 -4.95
N ILE A 92 12.68 -17.11 -3.95
CA ILE A 92 13.86 -17.23 -3.08
C ILE A 92 13.46 -17.71 -1.68
N ALA A 93 12.49 -17.05 -1.05
CA ALA A 93 12.04 -17.35 0.31
C ALA A 93 11.05 -18.53 0.37
N GLY A 94 10.47 -18.91 -0.76
CA GLY A 94 9.41 -19.91 -0.86
C GLY A 94 8.08 -19.39 -0.33
N PHE A 95 7.14 -20.31 -0.14
CA PHE A 95 5.79 -20.00 0.36
C PHE A 95 5.82 -19.43 1.79
N HIS A 96 5.21 -18.25 1.96
CA HIS A 96 5.01 -17.61 3.25
C HIS A 96 3.75 -16.73 3.20
N GLN A 97 3.37 -16.13 4.33
CA GLN A 97 2.24 -15.20 4.38
C GLN A 97 2.66 -13.81 4.81
N HIS A 98 1.98 -12.82 4.26
CA HIS A 98 1.95 -11.47 4.82
C HIS A 98 0.69 -11.29 5.65
N ILE A 99 0.83 -10.62 6.80
CA ILE A 99 -0.26 -10.03 7.56
C ILE A 99 -0.18 -8.54 7.26
N ASP A 100 -1.01 -8.10 6.32
CA ASP A 100 -0.88 -6.78 5.73
C ASP A 100 -1.78 -5.77 6.42
N PHE A 101 -1.17 -4.71 6.96
CA PHE A 101 -1.87 -3.57 7.54
C PHE A 101 -2.14 -2.54 6.45
N ILE A 102 -3.39 -2.44 6.02
CA ILE A 102 -3.76 -1.56 4.89
C ILE A 102 -4.21 -0.19 5.42
N TYR A 103 -3.57 0.87 4.93
CA TYR A 103 -3.85 2.26 5.26
C TYR A 103 -4.27 3.07 4.04
N VAL A 104 -5.04 4.13 4.27
CA VAL A 104 -5.27 5.18 3.27
C VAL A 104 -4.41 6.37 3.67
N CYS A 105 -3.60 6.86 2.75
CA CYS A 105 -2.68 7.97 2.98
C CYS A 105 -3.06 9.15 2.09
N ARG A 106 -2.83 10.38 2.55
CA ARG A 106 -2.91 11.58 1.69
C ARG A 106 -1.57 12.30 1.66
N PRO A 107 -1.15 12.85 0.51
CA PRO A 107 0.00 13.74 0.46
C PRO A 107 -0.17 14.95 1.39
N ILE A 108 0.89 15.32 2.10
CA ILE A 108 0.91 16.56 2.91
C ILE A 108 1.05 17.82 2.04
N HIS A 109 1.50 17.64 0.79
CA HIS A 109 1.63 18.67 -0.22
C HIS A 109 1.03 18.18 -1.55
N PRO A 110 0.45 19.07 -2.38
CA PRO A 110 -0.05 18.69 -3.69
C PRO A 110 1.05 18.04 -4.54
N VAL A 111 0.78 16.84 -5.05
CA VAL A 111 1.68 16.10 -5.93
C VAL A 111 1.22 16.29 -7.37
N VAL A 112 2.07 16.91 -8.19
CA VAL A 112 1.79 17.14 -9.62
C VAL A 112 2.44 16.06 -10.47
N ASP A 113 3.70 15.74 -10.17
CA ASP A 113 4.49 14.73 -10.87
C ASP A 113 4.71 13.53 -9.95
N VAL A 114 4.74 12.33 -10.53
CA VAL A 114 5.04 11.07 -9.86
C VAL A 114 6.26 10.43 -10.52
N PRO A 115 7.01 9.56 -9.82
CA PRO A 115 8.19 8.94 -10.41
C PRO A 115 7.85 8.03 -11.59
N ASP A 116 8.84 7.74 -12.43
CA ASP A 116 8.67 6.84 -13.57
C ASP A 116 8.10 5.47 -13.12
N GLY A 117 7.12 4.97 -13.86
CA GLY A 117 6.44 3.70 -13.56
C GLY A 117 5.29 3.82 -12.56
N TRP A 118 5.12 4.98 -11.91
CA TRP A 118 3.96 5.29 -11.08
C TRP A 118 2.90 6.04 -11.87
N ARG A 119 1.63 5.83 -11.52
CA ARG A 119 0.52 6.60 -12.11
C ARG A 119 -0.63 6.76 -11.13
N TRP A 120 -1.32 7.88 -11.25
CA TRP A 120 -2.63 8.07 -10.65
C TRP A 120 -3.67 7.25 -11.43
N VAL A 121 -4.45 6.46 -10.71
CA VAL A 121 -5.54 5.65 -11.23
C VAL A 121 -6.82 6.09 -10.55
N THR A 122 -7.78 6.53 -11.34
CA THR A 122 -9.05 7.07 -10.84
C THR A 122 -9.89 5.98 -10.18
N GLN A 123 -10.76 6.38 -9.26
CA GLN A 123 -11.76 5.48 -8.68
C GLN A 123 -12.64 4.80 -9.77
N GLU A 124 -12.94 5.52 -10.85
CA GLU A 124 -13.71 4.97 -11.97
C GLU A 124 -12.92 3.86 -12.70
N GLU A 125 -11.64 4.09 -13.00
CA GLU A 125 -10.77 3.08 -13.61
C GLU A 125 -10.63 1.83 -12.72
N LEU A 126 -10.47 2.01 -11.40
CA LEU A 126 -10.40 0.91 -10.44
C LEU A 126 -11.70 0.10 -10.41
N SER A 127 -12.83 0.77 -10.17
CA SER A 127 -14.13 0.11 -10.04
C SER A 127 -14.59 -0.59 -11.33
N ALA A 128 -14.20 -0.06 -12.50
CA ALA A 128 -14.48 -0.68 -13.80
C ALA A 128 -13.45 -1.77 -14.19
N GLY A 129 -12.37 -1.95 -13.43
CA GLY A 129 -11.30 -2.90 -13.74
C GLY A 129 -10.61 -2.58 -15.06
N ILE A 130 -10.35 -1.29 -15.32
CA ILE A 130 -9.69 -0.85 -16.55
C ILE A 130 -8.27 -1.38 -16.58
N ALA A 131 -7.89 -1.99 -17.70
CA ALA A 131 -6.53 -2.44 -17.94
C ALA A 131 -5.61 -1.23 -18.14
N LEU A 132 -4.56 -1.13 -17.32
CA LEU A 132 -3.62 -0.01 -17.34
C LEU A 132 -2.41 -0.36 -18.19
N GLU A 133 -2.04 0.56 -19.07
CA GLU A 133 -0.87 0.42 -19.94
C GLU A 133 0.44 0.46 -19.14
N ARG A 134 1.41 -0.32 -19.62
CA ARG A 134 2.79 -0.39 -19.13
C ARG A 134 3.73 -0.43 -20.33
N ASP A 135 4.86 0.24 -20.25
CA ASP A 135 5.74 0.50 -21.40
C ASP A 135 6.16 -0.78 -22.14
N GLY A 136 5.65 -0.94 -23.36
CA GLY A 136 6.02 -2.06 -24.23
C GLY A 136 5.41 -3.41 -23.83
N PHE A 137 4.43 -3.45 -22.93
CA PHE A 137 3.77 -4.68 -22.51
C PHE A 137 2.24 -4.57 -22.60
N THR A 138 1.55 -5.72 -22.61
CA THR A 138 0.08 -5.78 -22.59
C THR A 138 -0.47 -5.10 -21.35
N ALA A 139 -1.50 -4.27 -21.51
CA ALA A 139 -2.21 -3.65 -20.40
C ALA A 139 -2.88 -4.70 -19.51
N GLU A 140 -2.84 -4.48 -18.20
CA GLU A 140 -3.42 -5.39 -17.20
C GLU A 140 -4.20 -4.57 -16.17
N PRO A 141 -5.36 -5.04 -15.70
CA PRO A 141 -6.10 -4.34 -14.66
C PRO A 141 -5.42 -4.53 -13.29
N PRO A 142 -5.62 -3.59 -12.35
CA PRO A 142 -5.27 -3.83 -10.95
C PRO A 142 -6.02 -5.07 -10.41
N PRO A 143 -5.41 -5.81 -9.47
CA PRO A 143 -6.02 -7.01 -8.89
C PRO A 143 -7.27 -6.66 -8.08
N GLU A 144 -8.11 -7.65 -7.77
CA GLU A 144 -9.42 -7.42 -7.14
C GLU A 144 -9.35 -6.79 -5.75
N ASP A 145 -8.33 -7.14 -4.97
CA ASP A 145 -8.02 -6.58 -3.65
C ASP A 145 -7.51 -5.13 -3.69
N VAL A 146 -7.16 -4.62 -4.87
CA VAL A 146 -6.78 -3.22 -5.11
C VAL A 146 -7.94 -2.37 -5.67
N ARG A 147 -9.00 -3.01 -6.20
CA ARG A 147 -10.11 -2.35 -6.92
C ARG A 147 -11.29 -1.92 -6.05
#